data_AF-A0A9E1ZVL2-F1
#
_entry.id   AF-A0A9E1ZVL2-F1
#
_cell.length_a   1.000
_cell.length_b   1.000
_cell.length_c   1.000
_cell.angle_alpha   90.00
_cell.angle_beta   90.00
_cell.angle_gamma   90.00
#
_symmetry.space_group_name_H-M   'P 1'
#
loop_
_entity.id
_entity.type
_entity.pdbx_description
1 polymer ?
#
loop_
_entity_poly.entity_id
_entity_poly.type
_entity_poly.pdbx_seq_one_letter_code
_entity_poly.pdbx_strand_id
1 'polypeptide(L)'
;MADVTLSAVTQRSLFDTQRLSALQQVSQERLSTGLRVNRPTDNAQSFFAAQSLTNRASRLFEAKDRANQAVSALGAAQSGINAINRLADLAEAVAL
;
A
#
# COMPACT_ATOMS: atom_id res chain seq x y z
N MET A 1 -28.45 -44.76 -30.87
CA MET A 1 -27.98 -43.63 -30.03
C MET A 1 -26.74 -44.12 -29.32
N ALA A 2 -25.56 -43.70 -29.80
CA ALA A 2 -24.30 -44.09 -29.20
C ALA A 2 -24.28 -43.53 -27.78
N ASP A 3 -24.37 -44.42 -26.79
CA ASP A 3 -24.06 -44.11 -25.41
C ASP A 3 -22.60 -43.67 -25.42
N VAL A 4 -22.39 -42.34 -25.48
CA VAL A 4 -21.08 -41.75 -25.26
C VAL A 4 -20.81 -41.94 -23.78
N THR A 5 -20.50 -43.19 -23.42
CA THR A 5 -19.73 -43.53 -22.25
C THR A 5 -18.42 -42.81 -22.48
N LEU A 6 -18.32 -41.57 -21.99
CA LEU A 6 -17.06 -40.88 -21.86
C LEU A 6 -16.19 -41.86 -21.08
N SER A 7 -15.30 -42.57 -21.78
CA SER A 7 -14.39 -43.54 -21.19
C SER A 7 -13.79 -42.88 -19.96
N ALA A 8 -13.67 -43.62 -18.85
CA ALA A 8 -13.11 -43.09 -17.60
C ALA A 8 -11.78 -42.34 -17.83
N VAL A 9 -11.04 -42.71 -18.89
CA VAL A 9 -9.83 -42.05 -19.39
C VAL A 9 -10.09 -40.63 -19.93
N THR A 10 -11.15 -40.42 -20.72
CA THR A 10 -11.52 -39.12 -21.28
C THR A 10 -12.05 -38.17 -20.20
N GLN A 11 -12.79 -38.67 -19.20
CA GLN A 11 -13.16 -37.85 -18.04
C GLN A 11 -11.94 -37.43 -17.21
N ARG A 12 -10.98 -38.35 -17.02
CA ARG A 12 -9.72 -38.07 -16.31
C ARG A 12 -8.92 -36.99 -17.02
N SER A 13 -8.75 -37.09 -18.34
CA SER A 13 -7.99 -36.11 -19.13
C SER A 13 -8.67 -34.74 -19.16
N LEU A 14 -10.01 -34.69 -19.20
CA LEU A 14 -10.76 -33.43 -19.07
C LEU A 14 -10.61 -32.81 -17.68
N PHE A 15 -10.68 -33.62 -16.61
CA PHE A 15 -10.44 -33.15 -15.25
C PHE A 15 -9.02 -32.59 -15.07
N ASP A 16 -8.01 -33.28 -15.62
CA ASP A 16 -6.63 -32.82 -15.59
C ASP A 16 -6.43 -31.51 -16.38
N THR A 17 -7.09 -31.39 -17.54
CA THR A 17 -7.09 -30.16 -18.35
C THR A 17 -7.75 -29.00 -17.62
N GLN A 18 -8.88 -29.24 -16.94
CA GLN A 18 -9.54 -28.23 -16.11
C GLN A 18 -8.64 -27.76 -14.96
N ARG A 19 -7.96 -28.70 -14.29
CA ARG A 19 -7.00 -28.38 -13.23
C ARG A 19 -5.81 -27.58 -13.76
N LEU A 20 -5.28 -27.94 -14.93
CA LEU A 20 -4.21 -27.19 -15.58
C LEU A 20 -4.67 -25.77 -15.96
N SER A 21 -5.86 -25.62 -16.51
CA SER A 21 -6.44 -24.31 -16.83
C SER A 21 -6.57 -23.43 -15.58
N ALA A 22 -7.01 -24.00 -14.45
CA ALA A 22 -7.11 -23.28 -13.17
C ALA A 22 -5.72 -22.85 -12.65
N LEU A 23 -4.72 -23.73 -12.72
CA LEU A 23 -3.33 -23.40 -12.35
C LEU A 23 -2.75 -22.31 -13.25
N GLN A 24 -3.05 -22.36 -14.54
CA GLN A 24 -2.60 -21.37 -15.52
C GLN A 24 -3.22 -19.98 -15.23
N GLN A 25 -4.50 -19.92 -14.88
CA GLN A 25 -5.17 -18.67 -14.45
C GLN A 25 -4.53 -18.09 -13.20
N VAL A 26 -4.30 -18.90 -12.16
CA VAL A 26 -3.63 -18.44 -10.93
C VAL A 26 -2.21 -17.96 -11.23
N SER A 27 -1.47 -18.65 -12.09
CA SER A 27 -0.12 -18.23 -12.47
C SER A 27 -0.14 -16.92 -13.24
N GLN A 28 -1.08 -16.74 -14.17
CA GLN A 28 -1.23 -15.49 -14.92
C GLN A 28 -1.61 -14.33 -13.99
N GLU A 29 -2.51 -14.56 -13.04
CA GLU A 29 -2.88 -13.56 -12.04
C GLU A 29 -1.65 -13.13 -11.23
N ARG A 30 -0.89 -14.08 -10.68
CA ARG A 30 0.35 -13.79 -9.93
C ARG A 30 1.41 -13.08 -10.77
N LEU A 31 1.54 -13.42 -12.05
CA LEU A 31 2.48 -12.74 -12.96
C LEU A 31 2.03 -11.31 -13.26
N SER A 32 0.73 -11.08 -13.43
CA SER A 32 0.18 -9.76 -13.72
C SER A 32 0.24 -8.81 -12.52
N THR A 33 0.06 -9.31 -11.29
CA THR A 33 0.09 -8.49 -10.08
C THR A 33 1.45 -8.46 -9.40
N GLY A 34 2.33 -9.42 -9.71
CA GLY A 34 3.58 -9.65 -8.98
C GLY A 34 3.38 -10.16 -7.55
N LEU A 35 2.14 -10.41 -7.12
CA LEU A 35 1.83 -10.85 -5.76
C LEU A 35 1.63 -12.36 -5.71
N ARG A 36 2.26 -13.01 -4.72
CA ARG A 36 2.03 -14.43 -4.43
C ARG A 36 0.61 -14.70 -3.91
N VAL A 37 0.03 -13.74 -3.18
CA VAL A 37 -1.27 -13.83 -2.53
C VAL A 37 -2.09 -12.62 -2.99
N ASN A 38 -3.09 -12.87 -3.84
CA ASN A 38 -3.93 -11.81 -4.41
C ASN A 38 -5.26 -11.70 -3.67
N ARG A 39 -5.75 -12.82 -3.11
CA ARG A 39 -7.07 -12.93 -2.50
C ARG A 39 -6.98 -13.51 -1.10
N PRO A 40 -7.96 -13.22 -0.21
CA PRO A 40 -8.08 -13.88 1.09
C PRO A 40 -8.14 -15.41 0.99
N THR A 41 -8.71 -15.94 -0.10
CA THR A 41 -8.82 -17.38 -0.36
C THR A 41 -7.48 -18.04 -0.71
N ASP A 42 -6.49 -17.29 -1.19
CA ASP A 42 -5.17 -17.85 -1.51
C ASP A 42 -4.37 -18.13 -0.23
N ASN A 43 -4.41 -17.18 0.72
CA ASN A 43 -3.86 -17.31 2.07
C ASN A 43 -4.37 -16.16 2.96
N ALA A 44 -5.39 -16.43 3.78
CA ALA A 44 -6.02 -15.40 4.60
C ALA A 44 -5.04 -14.69 5.55
N GLN A 45 -4.16 -15.46 6.23
CA GLN A 45 -3.20 -14.90 7.18
C GLN A 45 -2.25 -13.91 6.51
N SER A 46 -1.65 -14.28 5.38
CA SER A 46 -0.72 -13.42 4.64
C SER A 46 -1.43 -12.20 4.06
N PHE A 47 -2.64 -12.38 3.51
CA PHE A 47 -3.43 -11.30 2.92
C PHE A 47 -3.79 -10.23 3.97
N PHE A 48 -4.36 -10.64 5.10
CA PHE A 48 -4.78 -9.69 6.14
C PHE A 48 -3.61 -9.10 6.91
N ALA A 49 -2.50 -9.83 7.08
CA ALA A 49 -1.27 -9.27 7.63
C ALA A 49 -0.71 -8.17 6.72
N ALA A 50 -0.62 -8.42 5.40
CA ALA A 50 -0.19 -7.43 4.43
C ALA A 50 -1.12 -6.20 4.44
N GLN A 51 -2.44 -6.42 4.45
CA GLN A 51 -3.42 -5.32 4.52
C GLN A 51 -3.23 -4.45 5.78
N SER A 52 -3.03 -5.07 6.94
CA SER A 52 -2.77 -4.35 8.19
C SER A 52 -1.48 -3.53 8.12
N LEU A 53 -0.41 -4.09 7.54
CA LEU A 53 0.85 -3.38 7.33
C LEU A 53 0.68 -2.20 6.35
N THR A 54 -0.03 -2.37 5.24
CA THR A 54 -0.33 -1.30 4.28
C THR A 54 -1.11 -0.16 4.94
N ASN A 55 -2.13 -0.48 5.74
CA ASN A 55 -2.89 0.51 6.49
C ASN A 55 -2.03 1.26 7.52
N ARG A 56 -1.08 0.57 8.17
CA ARG A 56 -0.11 1.21 9.07
C ARG A 56 0.84 2.13 8.31
N ALA A 57 1.36 1.69 7.16
CA ALA A 57 2.24 2.51 6.33
C ALA A 57 1.53 3.79 5.86
N SER A 58 0.27 3.71 5.40
CA SER A 58 -0.53 4.88 5.02
C SER A 58 -0.65 5.89 6.17
N ARG A 59 -0.98 5.40 7.37
CA ARG A 59 -1.07 6.26 8.57
C ARG A 59 0.28 6.89 8.93
N LEU A 60 1.39 6.19 8.73
CA LEU A 60 2.72 6.75 8.95
C LEU A 60 3.07 7.84 7.93
N PHE A 61 2.66 7.70 6.66
CA PHE A 61 2.81 8.75 5.66
C PHE A 61 1.98 9.99 6.01
N GLU A 62 0.72 9.81 6.41
CA GLU A 62 -0.13 10.92 6.87
C GLU A 62 0.48 11.64 8.09
N ALA A 63 1.01 10.88 9.05
CA ALA A 63 1.67 11.46 10.22
C ALA A 63 2.95 12.24 9.83
N LYS A 64 3.73 11.71 8.87
CA LYS A 64 4.90 12.39 8.33
C LYS A 64 4.52 13.71 7.64
N ASP A 65 3.45 13.74 6.87
CA ASP A 65 3.02 14.96 6.19
C ASP A 65 2.58 16.04 7.17
N ARG A 66 1.86 15.66 8.23
CA ARG A 66 1.53 16.57 9.34
C ARG A 66 2.78 17.09 10.05
N ALA A 67 3.77 16.22 10.29
CA ALA A 67 5.04 16.64 10.87
C ALA A 67 5.77 17.65 9.97
N ASN A 68 5.79 17.44 8.65
CA ASN A 68 6.40 18.39 7.70
C ASN A 68 5.68 19.74 7.69
N GLN A 69 4.34 19.74 7.77
CA GLN A 69 3.55 20.97 7.90
C GLN A 69 3.87 21.71 9.21
N ALA A 70 3.98 20.99 10.32
CA ALA A 70 4.36 21.57 11.61
C ALA A 70 5.77 22.17 11.57
N VAL A 71 6.74 21.48 10.97
CA VAL A 71 8.11 22.00 10.79
C VAL A 71 8.11 23.28 9.95
N SER A 72 7.32 23.32 8.88
CA SER A 72 7.18 24.52 8.02
C SER A 72 6.59 25.70 8.80
N ALA A 73 5.54 25.45 9.60
CA ALA A 73 4.94 26.46 10.46
C ALA A 73 5.93 26.99 11.52
N LEU A 74 6.72 26.09 12.12
CA LEU A 74 7.78 26.48 13.07
C LEU A 74 8.87 27.33 12.40
N GLY A 75 9.27 27.01 11.16
CA GLY A 75 10.23 27.83 10.41
C GLY A 75 9.72 29.25 10.13
N ALA A 76 8.43 29.39 9.81
CA ALA A 76 7.79 30.70 9.65
C ALA A 76 7.73 31.46 10.99
N ALA A 77 7.33 30.79 12.08
CA ALA A 77 7.30 31.38 13.42
C ALA A 77 8.69 31.84 13.87
N GLN A 78 9.73 31.04 13.66
CA GLN A 78 11.11 31.40 13.96
C GLN A 78 11.56 32.64 13.18
N SER A 79 11.21 32.73 11.89
CA SER A 79 11.51 33.91 11.07
C SER A 79 10.79 35.16 11.59
N GLY A 80 9.54 35.03 12.01
CA GLY A 80 8.77 36.10 12.64
C GLY A 80 9.39 36.58 13.95
N ILE A 81 9.80 35.66 14.83
CA ILE A 81 10.48 35.97 16.10
C ILE A 81 11.79 36.71 15.84
N ASN A 82 12.59 36.27 14.87
CA ASN A 82 13.82 36.96 14.50
C ASN A 82 13.58 38.40 14.02
N ALA A 83 12.49 38.65 13.28
CA ALA A 83 12.12 40.00 12.89
C ALA A 83 11.71 40.85 14.09
N ILE A 84 10.95 40.30 15.05
CA ILE A 84 10.58 40.98 16.30
C ILE A 84 11.81 41.36 17.11
N ASN A 85 12.77 40.45 17.28
CA ASN A 85 14.01 40.73 18.02
C ASN A 85 14.78 41.90 17.38
N ARG A 86 14.90 41.93 16.04
CA ARG A 86 15.53 43.05 15.34
C ARG A 86 14.80 44.38 15.57
N LEU A 87 13.47 44.36 15.63
CA LEU A 87 12.69 45.57 15.93
C LEU A 87 12.91 46.04 17.38
N ALA A 88 13.03 45.11 18.33
CA ALA A 88 13.35 45.44 19.72
C ALA A 88 14.74 46.08 19.84
N ASP A 89 15.76 45.50 19.20
CA ASP A 89 17.12 46.05 19.18
C ASP A 89 17.16 47.47 18.60
N LEU A 90 16.42 47.71 17.51
CA LEU A 90 16.31 49.05 16.90
C LEU A 90 15.58 50.04 17.83
N ALA A 91 14.54 49.60 18.53
CA ALA A 91 13.81 50.46 19.47
C ALA A 91 14.69 50.87 20.67
N GLU A 92 15.48 49.94 21.22
CA GLU A 92 16.46 50.26 22.26
C GLU A 92 17.52 51.25 21.75
N ALA A 93 18.00 51.09 20.52
CA ALA A 93 18.98 51.99 19.92
C ALA A 93 18.45 53.42 19.69
N VAL A 94 17.15 53.59 19.40
CA VAL A 94 16.52 54.91 19.21
C VAL A 94 16.13 55.57 20.54
N ALA A 95 15.99 54.79 21.61
CA ALA A 95 15.67 55.31 22.94
C ALA A 95 16.89 55.89 23.69
N LEU A 96 18.11 55.62 23.22
CA LEU A 96 19.38 56.17 23.70
C LEU A 96 19.79 57.44 22.94
#